data_AF-A0AAN9Q4I4-F1
#
_entry.id   AF-A0AAN9Q4I4-F1
#
_cell.length_a   1.000
_cell.length_b   1.000
_cell.length_c   1.000
_cell.angle_alpha   90.00
_cell.angle_beta   90.00
_cell.angle_gamma   90.00
#
_symmetry.space_group_name_H-M   'P 1'
#
loop_
_entity.id
_entity.type
_entity.pdbx_description
1 polymer ?
#
loop_
_entity_poly.entity_id
_entity_poly.type
_entity_poly.pdbx_seq_one_letter_code
_entity_poly.pdbx_strand_id
1 'polypeptide(L)'
;MGWKAAEKLIRHWKILRGDNVKKHIKQGQGHEGGIFTVEAPIHASNVQVLDPATGKPCKVGIRYLEDGTKVRVARGIVASESIIPRPEILKIRTTPRPTVLGPKDTPVDLVLERTYDAKTGRGMPEL
;
A
#
# COMPACT_ATOMS: atom_id res chain seq x y z
N MET A 1 16.47 -15.38 14.45
CA MET A 1 15.97 -15.02 13.10
C MET A 1 14.50 -15.43 12.93
N GLY A 2 13.61 -15.07 13.87
CA GLY A 2 12.36 -15.84 14.02
C GLY A 2 11.24 -15.17 14.81
N TRP A 3 10.87 -13.93 14.47
CA TRP A 3 9.59 -13.37 14.95
C TRP A 3 9.02 -12.33 13.97
N LYS A 4 9.89 -11.52 13.35
CA LYS A 4 9.52 -10.54 12.32
C LYS A 4 8.90 -11.18 11.06
N ALA A 5 9.24 -12.43 10.74
CA ALA A 5 8.66 -13.15 9.59
C ALA A 5 7.24 -13.67 9.89
N ALA A 6 6.98 -14.14 11.11
CA ALA A 6 5.65 -14.57 11.56
C ALA A 6 4.67 -13.38 11.62
N GLU A 7 5.14 -12.22 12.08
CA GLU A 7 4.36 -10.98 12.07
C GLU A 7 4.03 -10.51 10.64
N LYS A 8 4.95 -10.72 9.69
CA LYS A 8 4.76 -10.40 8.26
C LYS A 8 3.77 -11.34 7.56
N LEU A 9 3.66 -12.59 8.01
CA LEU A 9 2.69 -13.57 7.51
C LEU A 9 1.26 -13.27 7.98
N ILE A 10 1.09 -12.87 9.25
CA ILE A 10 -0.21 -12.45 9.81
C ILE A 10 -0.69 -11.12 9.17
N ARG A 11 0.23 -10.26 8.70
CA ARG A 11 -0.07 -9.00 7.98
C ARG A 11 -0.62 -9.15 6.56
N HIS A 12 -0.66 -10.35 5.98
CA HIS A 12 -1.32 -10.56 4.67
C HIS A 12 -2.85 -10.63 4.79
N TRP A 13 -3.39 -10.71 6.00
CA TRP A 13 -4.81 -10.52 6.23
C TRP A 13 -5.14 -9.03 6.14
N LYS A 14 -5.87 -8.69 5.08
CA LYS A 14 -6.52 -7.40 4.99
C LYS A 14 -7.69 -7.43 5.97
N ILE A 15 -7.56 -6.70 7.07
CA ILE A 15 -8.67 -6.46 7.99
C ILE A 15 -9.73 -5.73 7.16
N LEU A 16 -10.83 -6.42 6.90
CA LEU A 16 -12.02 -5.85 6.32
C LEU A 16 -12.92 -5.47 7.48
N ARG A 17 -13.67 -4.38 7.30
CA ARG A 17 -14.63 -3.80 8.25
C ARG A 17 -15.85 -4.72 8.57
N GLY A 18 -15.69 -6.04 8.43
CA GLY A 18 -16.78 -7.01 8.36
C GLY A 18 -17.08 -7.73 9.66
N ASP A 19 -16.04 -8.22 10.36
CA ASP A 19 -16.24 -9.09 11.51
C ASP A 19 -15.82 -8.39 12.81
N ASN A 20 -16.83 -7.88 13.51
CA ASN A 20 -16.70 -7.20 14.78
C ASN A 20 -16.65 -8.23 15.91
N VAL A 21 -15.47 -8.48 16.48
CA VAL A 21 -15.31 -9.34 17.66
C VAL A 21 -15.26 -8.47 18.92
N LYS A 22 -16.01 -8.87 19.94
CA LYS A 22 -15.99 -8.22 21.26
C LYS A 22 -14.79 -8.73 22.05
N LYS A 23 -13.84 -7.85 22.35
CA LYS A 23 -12.69 -8.12 23.21
C LYS A 23 -12.90 -7.47 24.57
N HIS A 24 -12.82 -8.27 25.63
CA HIS A 24 -12.81 -7.77 27.00
C HIS A 24 -11.38 -7.41 27.37
N ILE A 25 -11.13 -6.14 27.67
CA ILE A 25 -9.81 -5.65 28.06
C ILE A 25 -9.87 -5.22 29.52
N LYS A 26 -8.99 -5.80 30.35
CA LYS A 26 -8.83 -5.40 31.75
C LYS A 26 -8.24 -4.00 31.84
N GLN A 27 -8.77 -3.18 32.74
CA GLN A 27 -8.26 -1.83 33.01
C GLN A 27 -6.80 -1.88 33.46
N GLY A 28 -5.99 -0.92 33.03
CA GLY A 28 -4.60 -0.77 33.44
C GLY A 28 -4.19 0.71 33.48
N GLN A 29 -2.92 0.96 33.77
CA GLN A 29 -2.45 2.33 33.95
C GLN A 29 -2.34 3.03 32.58
N GLY A 30 -3.25 3.98 32.32
CA GLY A 30 -3.30 4.75 31.07
C GLY A 30 -4.29 4.24 30.02
N HIS A 31 -5.06 3.18 30.29
CA HIS A 31 -6.15 2.74 29.42
C HIS A 31 -7.39 2.36 30.20
N GLU A 32 -8.53 2.87 29.75
CA GLU A 32 -9.83 2.39 30.21
C GLU A 32 -10.04 0.96 29.73
N GLY A 33 -10.58 0.13 30.62
CA GLY A 33 -11.01 -1.23 30.29
C GLY A 33 -12.51 -1.27 30.09
N GLY A 34 -12.93 -2.32 29.39
CA GLY A 34 -14.29 -2.43 28.88
C GLY A 34 -14.35 -3.45 27.75
N ILE A 35 -15.49 -3.44 27.06
CA ILE A 35 -15.73 -4.28 25.90
C ILE A 35 -15.44 -3.46 24.66
N PHE A 36 -14.35 -3.79 23.97
CA PHE A 36 -13.96 -3.14 22.72
C PHE A 36 -14.42 -3.98 21.55
N THR A 37 -15.10 -3.36 20.60
CA THR A 37 -15.39 -3.97 19.31
C THR A 37 -14.17 -3.77 18.42
N VAL A 38 -13.46 -4.86 18.12
CA VAL A 38 -12.26 -4.85 17.30
C VAL A 38 -12.48 -5.72 16.06
N GLU A 39 -12.03 -5.22 14.92
CA GLU A 39 -12.10 -5.96 13.65
C GLU A 39 -11.23 -7.23 13.72
N ALA A 40 -11.80 -8.34 13.28
CA ALA A 40 -11.12 -9.62 13.17
C ALA A 40 -10.73 -9.93 11.71
N PRO A 41 -9.65 -10.69 11.49
CA PRO A 41 -9.25 -11.10 10.15
C PRO A 41 -10.24 -12.12 9.57
N ILE A 42 -10.53 -11.96 8.28
CA ILE A 42 -11.34 -12.88 7.48
C ILE A 42 -10.43 -13.61 6.48
N HIS A 43 -10.66 -14.91 6.29
CA HIS A 43 -9.88 -15.69 5.31
C HIS A 43 -10.15 -15.22 3.87
N ALA A 44 -9.11 -15.16 3.04
CA ALA A 44 -9.18 -14.59 1.69
C ALA A 44 -10.14 -15.33 0.73
N SER A 45 -10.46 -16.61 1.00
CA SER A 45 -11.45 -17.36 0.23
C SER A 45 -12.89 -16.86 0.43
N ASN A 46 -13.16 -16.19 1.54
CA ASN A 46 -14.50 -15.77 1.94
C ASN A 46 -14.82 -14.33 1.50
N VAL A 47 -13.95 -13.73 0.68
CA VAL A 47 -14.07 -12.33 0.23
C VAL A 47 -13.91 -12.24 -1.27
N GLN A 48 -14.61 -11.29 -1.90
CA GLN A 48 -14.59 -11.08 -3.34
C GLN A 48 -14.43 -9.60 -3.69
N VAL A 49 -13.82 -9.32 -4.84
CA VAL A 49 -13.65 -7.96 -5.35
C VAL A 49 -14.97 -7.49 -5.95
N LEU A 50 -15.35 -6.26 -5.63
CA LEU A 50 -16.50 -5.60 -6.23
C LEU A 50 -16.10 -4.90 -7.52
N ASP A 51 -16.95 -4.98 -8.53
CA ASP A 51 -16.82 -4.21 -9.76
C ASP A 51 -17.08 -2.72 -9.46
N PRO A 52 -16.17 -1.79 -9.82
CA PRO A 52 -16.35 -0.37 -9.56
C PRO A 52 -17.59 0.25 -10.23
N ALA A 53 -18.06 -0.30 -11.35
CA ALA A 53 -19.20 0.26 -12.07
C ALA A 53 -20.54 -0.27 -11.56
N THR A 54 -20.61 -1.57 -11.24
CA THR A 54 -21.87 -2.24 -10.89
C THR A 54 -22.03 -2.49 -9.40
N GLY A 55 -20.95 -2.41 -8.61
CA GLY A 55 -20.94 -2.73 -7.19
C GLY A 55 -21.16 -4.22 -6.88
N LYS A 56 -21.22 -5.08 -7.91
CA LYS A 56 -21.49 -6.51 -7.78
C LYS A 56 -20.19 -7.31 -7.62
N PRO A 57 -20.25 -8.49 -6.97
CA PRO A 57 -19.10 -9.37 -6.87
C PRO A 57 -18.64 -9.85 -8.25
N CYS A 58 -17.35 -9.73 -8.55
CA CYS A 58 -16.77 -10.12 -9.84
C CYS A 58 -15.48 -10.94 -9.67
N LYS A 59 -15.06 -11.63 -10.73
CA LYS A 59 -13.73 -12.26 -10.82
C LYS A 59 -12.76 -11.30 -11.49
N VAL A 60 -11.47 -11.35 -11.15
CA VAL A 60 -10.46 -10.48 -11.76
C VAL A 60 -9.76 -11.21 -12.91
N GLY A 61 -9.68 -10.55 -14.07
CA GLY A 61 -8.82 -10.89 -15.19
C GLY A 61 -7.65 -9.91 -15.33
N ILE A 62 -6.70 -10.24 -16.19
CA ILE A 62 -5.57 -9.38 -16.56
C ILE A 62 -5.64 -9.17 -18.07
N ARG A 63 -5.50 -7.92 -18.51
CA ARG A 63 -5.39 -7.52 -19.92
C ARG A 63 -4.24 -6.52 -20.06
N TYR A 64 -3.65 -6.45 -21.25
CA TYR A 64 -2.71 -5.40 -21.61
C TYR A 64 -3.43 -4.36 -22.47
N LEU A 65 -3.20 -3.08 -22.18
CA LEU A 65 -3.63 -1.99 -23.04
C LEU A 65 -2.69 -1.85 -24.24
N GLU A 66 -3.07 -1.02 -25.21
CA GLU A 66 -2.25 -0.73 -26.39
C GLU A 66 -0.90 -0.11 -26.02
N ASP A 67 -0.85 0.64 -24.92
CA ASP A 67 0.39 1.21 -24.33
C ASP A 67 1.31 0.16 -23.67
N GLY A 68 0.93 -1.12 -23.67
CA GLY A 68 1.67 -2.20 -22.99
C GLY A 68 1.48 -2.24 -21.47
N THR A 69 0.67 -1.35 -20.90
CA THR A 69 0.40 -1.33 -19.46
C THR A 69 -0.52 -2.48 -19.04
N LYS A 70 -0.17 -3.11 -17.91
CA LYS A 70 -0.91 -4.26 -17.38
C LYS A 70 -2.04 -3.80 -16.47
N VAL A 71 -3.28 -4.07 -16.88
CA VAL A 71 -4.48 -3.68 -16.14
C VAL A 71 -5.29 -4.88 -15.66
N ARG A 72 -6.01 -4.69 -14.54
CA ARG A 72 -6.98 -5.67 -14.04
C ARG A 72 -8.35 -5.35 -14.62
N VAL A 73 -9.08 -6.37 -15.04
CA VAL A 73 -10.41 -6.24 -15.67
C VAL A 73 -11.43 -7.09 -14.91
N ALA A 74 -12.64 -6.58 -14.70
CA ALA A 74 -13.74 -7.34 -14.12
C ALA A 74 -14.23 -8.42 -15.11
N ARG A 75 -14.32 -9.68 -14.68
CA ARG A 75 -14.84 -10.81 -15.46
C ARG A 75 -15.98 -11.50 -14.73
N GLY A 76 -17.00 -11.90 -15.47
CA GLY A 76 -18.14 -12.66 -14.97
C GLY A 76 -19.41 -12.34 -15.71
N ILE A 77 -20.47 -13.11 -15.44
CA ILE A 77 -21.77 -13.01 -16.13
C ILE A 77 -22.44 -11.64 -15.87
N VAL A 78 -22.21 -11.06 -14.69
CA VAL A 78 -22.83 -9.79 -14.25
C VAL A 78 -21.83 -8.63 -14.21
N ALA A 79 -20.62 -8.83 -14.74
CA ALA A 79 -19.54 -7.84 -14.68
C ALA A 79 -19.53 -6.93 -15.91
N SER A 80 -19.12 -5.67 -15.73
CA SER A 80 -19.12 -4.62 -16.78
C SER A 80 -17.87 -4.56 -17.65
N GLU A 81 -16.95 -5.54 -17.54
CA GLU A 81 -15.60 -5.49 -18.13
C GLU A 81 -14.78 -4.24 -17.77
N SER A 82 -15.15 -3.58 -16.68
CA SER A 82 -14.47 -2.38 -16.19
C SER A 82 -13.03 -2.67 -15.77
N ILE A 83 -12.17 -1.66 -15.94
CA ILE A 83 -10.82 -1.69 -15.42
C ILE A 83 -10.89 -1.48 -13.90
N ILE A 84 -10.31 -2.40 -13.13
CA ILE A 84 -10.20 -2.31 -11.67
C ILE A 84 -8.84 -1.67 -11.36
N PRO A 85 -8.76 -0.35 -11.12
CA PRO A 85 -7.49 0.32 -10.88
C PRO A 85 -6.85 -0.18 -9.58
N ARG A 86 -5.52 -0.12 -9.52
CA ARG A 86 -4.82 -0.33 -8.26
C ARG A 86 -5.14 0.85 -7.32
N PRO A 87 -5.74 0.61 -6.14
CA PRO A 87 -6.14 1.69 -5.25
C PRO A 87 -4.92 2.45 -4.72
N GLU A 88 -5.09 3.76 -4.50
CA GLU A 88 -4.01 4.68 -4.11
C GLU A 88 -3.42 4.36 -2.74
N ILE A 89 -4.20 3.79 -1.83
CA ILE A 89 -3.75 3.38 -0.49
C ILE A 89 -2.56 2.42 -0.54
N LEU A 90 -2.42 1.64 -1.61
CA LEU A 90 -1.30 0.71 -1.80
C LEU A 90 -0.01 1.38 -2.29
N LYS A 91 -0.07 2.67 -2.65
CA LYS A 91 1.09 3.49 -3.03
C LYS A 91 1.65 4.25 -1.83
N ILE A 92 0.84 4.44 -0.79
CA ILE A 92 1.22 5.18 0.42
C ILE A 92 2.17 4.32 1.26
N ARG A 93 3.22 4.95 1.79
CA ARG A 93 4.14 4.31 2.74
C ARG A 93 3.52 4.27 4.12
N THR A 94 3.70 3.17 4.85
CA THR A 94 3.22 3.05 6.23
C THR A 94 3.85 4.08 7.16
N THR A 95 5.13 4.40 6.94
CA THR A 95 5.82 5.48 7.62
C THR A 95 6.09 6.62 6.63
N PRO A 96 5.54 7.83 6.86
CA PRO A 96 5.85 8.97 6.00
C PRO A 96 7.33 9.31 6.13
N ARG A 97 7.95 9.75 5.03
CA ARG A 97 9.30 10.32 5.12
C ARG A 97 9.17 11.75 5.63
N PRO A 98 10.06 12.19 6.53
CA PRO A 98 10.15 13.61 6.84
C PRO A 98 10.49 14.37 5.56
N THR A 99 9.74 15.43 5.25
CA THR A 99 10.02 16.31 4.10
C THR A 99 11.02 17.41 4.47
N VAL A 100 11.24 17.64 5.77
CA VAL A 100 12.18 18.64 6.28
C VAL A 100 13.60 18.07 6.15
N LEU A 101 14.51 18.87 5.59
CA LEU A 101 15.92 18.53 5.50
C LEU A 101 16.51 18.44 6.92
N GLY A 102 17.10 17.30 7.25
CA GLY A 102 17.87 17.14 8.47
C GLY A 102 19.22 17.87 8.39
N PRO A 103 19.91 18.03 9.52
CA PRO A 103 21.22 18.70 9.58
C PRO A 103 22.33 17.98 8.79
N LYS A 104 22.10 16.72 8.37
CA LYS A 104 23.03 15.90 7.58
C LYS A 104 22.53 15.63 6.16
N ASP A 105 21.38 16.19 5.79
CA ASP A 105 20.79 15.97 4.47
C ASP A 105 21.25 17.07 3.51
N THR A 106 21.68 16.67 2.32
CA THR A 106 22.07 17.61 1.27
C THR A 106 20.82 18.25 0.64
N PRO A 107 20.82 19.58 0.40
CA PRO A 107 19.71 20.21 -0.31
C PRO A 107 19.63 19.67 -1.74
N VAL A 108 18.40 19.55 -2.24
CA VAL A 108 18.12 18.96 -3.57
C VAL A 108 18.83 19.72 -4.69
N ASP A 109 18.97 21.04 -4.54
CA ASP A 109 19.60 21.91 -5.53
C ASP A 109 21.05 21.50 -5.83
N LEU A 110 21.84 21.19 -4.78
CA LEU A 110 23.23 20.72 -4.94
C LEU A 110 23.32 19.32 -5.54
N VAL A 111 22.34 18.46 -5.29
CA VAL A 111 22.34 17.07 -5.79
C VAL A 111 21.97 17.02 -7.27
N LEU A 112 21.06 17.89 -7.71
CA LEU A 112 20.64 17.99 -9.11
C LEU A 112 21.60 18.82 -9.96
N GLU A 113 22.50 19.58 -9.32
CA GLU A 113 23.55 20.30 -10.01
C GLU A 113 24.43 19.32 -10.79
N ARG A 114 24.49 19.52 -12.11
CA ARG A 114 25.28 18.67 -13.00
C ARG A 114 26.74 19.08 -12.94
N THR A 115 27.50 18.46 -12.03
CA THR A 115 28.92 18.73 -11.78
C THR A 115 29.88 18.12 -12.82
N TYR A 116 29.38 17.29 -13.75
CA TYR A 116 30.18 16.62 -14.75
C TYR A 116 29.59 16.74 -16.16
N ASP A 117 30.42 17.19 -17.10
CA ASP A 117 30.11 17.18 -18.51
C ASP A 117 30.97 16.18 -19.29
N ALA A 118 30.33 15.09 -19.72
CA ALA A 118 30.99 13.99 -20.43
C ALA A 118 31.60 14.39 -21.78
N LYS A 119 31.14 15.50 -22.39
CA LYS A 119 31.67 15.97 -23.68
C LYS A 119 33.01 16.68 -23.56
N THR A 120 33.20 17.45 -22.49
CA THR A 120 34.40 18.25 -22.27
C THR A 120 35.40 17.56 -21.32
N GLY A 121 34.97 16.48 -20.64
CA GLY A 121 35.79 15.72 -19.70
C GLY A 121 36.17 16.50 -18.44
N ARG A 122 35.66 17.72 -18.29
CA ARG A 122 35.86 18.56 -17.11
C ARG A 122 34.77 18.29 -16.10
N GLY A 123 35.17 17.72 -14.96
CA GLY A 123 34.37 17.70 -13.74
C GLY A 123 34.75 18.84 -12.82
N MET A 124 34.19 18.82 -11.61
CA MET A 124 34.44 19.73 -10.49
C MET A 124 35.88 20.31 -10.51
N PRO A 125 36.07 21.63 -10.72
CA PRO A 125 37.37 22.22 -11.05
C PRO A 125 38.36 22.34 -9.87
N GLU A 126 37.91 22.16 -8.62
CA GLU A 126 38.73 22.38 -7.42
C GLU A 126 38.63 21.23 -6.39
N LEU A 127 39.08 20.04 -6.79
CA LEU A 127 39.52 18.99 -5.86
C LEU A 127 40.99 18.66 -6.12
#